data_AF-A0A9N8P259-F1
#
_entry.id   AF-A0A9N8P259-F1
#
_cell.length_a   1.000
_cell.length_b   1.000
_cell.length_c   1.000
_cell.angle_alpha   90.00
_cell.angle_beta   90.00
_cell.angle_gamma   90.00
#
_symmetry.space_group_name_H-M   'P 1'
#
loop_
_entity.id
_entity.type
_entity.pdbx_description
1 polymer ?
#
loop_
_entity_poly.entity_id
_entity_poly.type
_entity_poly.pdbx_seq_one_letter_code
_entity_poly.pdbx_strand_id
1 'polypeptide(L)'
;MKNTASKNHQTLLLLVFIFLSFIANAQVGIGTTTPNASSVLDITSTTQGMLTPRMTTAQRTAITTPADGLIVYDTDLKAFYYYSSGSTSWLVVSSGINPRLNFKRIRSTDNLATVLAAELTAGGGAKYLLNSNTLYEINGTVTFNFPIELNNAYVHGLDSNDDIILRTTGNIFEGATGGNIKNVTLRAATGSVFNLSGAATQNLVFRDCIVANSASVGTISGFGLVFLSIVNFTGNTTGITYNNINQLLLSNMGWFGNNAGTYEKLTGTFTLVEKQGGFSQVDGTAVGFDVSTTGLSITGDAILESVVFTGSNTTGYVKGYTTGSYTGYNFNNSWNVRASGIPTETDANAVGDLSMDYAVGSGLGVSFTNNLNPSNIVKVGSGTPSTTYSNLFRFSTDAANRLRYQGKKKRIFQIGGSISFQVPGAGTYIIYIAKNGTVITQYKIYGRGQILNDIVVLPINASVELVNNDYIEVFAQRYTGANGDIVVPNMTLIIK
;
A
#
# COMPACT_ATOMS: atom_id res chain seq x y z
N MET A 1 -79.15 55.53 63.60
CA MET A 1 -77.76 55.19 63.19
C MET A 1 -77.84 54.32 61.94
N LYS A 2 -77.44 54.85 60.76
CA LYS A 2 -77.50 54.11 59.48
C LYS A 2 -76.39 53.04 59.49
N ASN A 3 -76.76 51.79 59.23
CA ASN A 3 -75.86 50.63 59.22
C ASN A 3 -74.92 50.70 58.01
N THR A 4 -73.81 51.42 58.15
CA THR A 4 -72.75 51.56 57.13
C THR A 4 -71.87 50.31 56.98
N ALA A 5 -71.95 49.36 57.91
CA ALA A 5 -71.11 48.15 57.90
C ALA A 5 -71.48 47.14 56.79
N SER A 6 -72.77 47.03 56.42
CA SER A 6 -73.25 46.07 55.41
C SER A 6 -72.83 46.43 53.98
N LYS A 7 -72.73 47.72 53.63
CA LYS A 7 -72.29 48.15 52.29
C LYS A 7 -70.80 47.87 52.05
N ASN A 8 -69.96 48.02 53.07
CA ASN A 8 -68.51 47.81 52.95
C ASN A 8 -68.14 46.33 52.72
N HIS A 9 -68.92 45.38 53.25
CA HIS A 9 -68.68 43.94 53.04
C HIS A 9 -69.01 43.50 51.61
N GLN A 10 -70.08 44.03 51.01
CA GLN A 10 -70.42 43.77 49.62
C GLN A 10 -69.41 44.41 48.64
N THR A 11 -68.93 45.61 48.93
CA THR A 11 -67.86 46.25 48.15
C THR A 11 -66.53 45.51 48.28
N LEU A 12 -66.20 44.98 49.47
CA LEU A 12 -65.01 44.15 49.70
C LEU A 12 -65.09 42.81 48.95
N LEU A 13 -66.22 42.12 48.99
CA LEU A 13 -66.45 40.88 48.24
C LEU A 13 -66.35 41.09 46.73
N LEU A 14 -66.88 42.21 46.22
CA LEU A 14 -66.76 42.59 44.81
C LEU A 14 -65.31 42.90 44.42
N LEU A 15 -64.57 43.64 45.26
CA LEU A 15 -63.15 43.89 45.07
C LEU A 15 -62.33 42.60 45.08
N VAL A 16 -62.61 41.67 46.01
CA VAL A 16 -61.98 40.34 46.04
C VAL A 16 -62.26 39.56 44.75
N PHE A 17 -63.50 39.57 44.25
CA PHE A 17 -63.85 38.91 42.99
C PHE A 17 -63.16 39.55 41.76
N ILE A 18 -62.97 40.87 41.78
CA ILE A 18 -62.21 41.61 40.76
C ILE A 18 -60.70 41.30 40.86
N PHE A 19 -60.14 41.15 42.07
CA PHE A 19 -58.74 40.76 42.25
C PHE A 19 -58.47 39.30 41.89
N LEU A 20 -59.42 38.38 42.09
CA LEU A 20 -59.30 36.98 41.66
C LEU A 20 -59.31 36.80 40.13
N SER A 21 -59.88 37.74 39.38
CA SER A 21 -59.92 37.66 37.91
C SER A 21 -58.59 38.05 37.25
N PHE A 22 -57.68 38.72 37.96
CA PHE A 22 -56.32 39.01 37.48
C PHE A 22 -55.35 37.82 37.59
N ILE A 23 -55.75 36.71 38.21
CA ILE A 23 -54.91 35.52 38.43
C ILE A 23 -55.19 34.39 37.42
N ALA A 24 -56.11 34.59 36.46
CA ALA A 24 -56.41 33.62 35.42
C ALA A 24 -55.38 33.72 34.28
N ASN A 25 -54.43 32.76 34.22
CA ASN A 25 -53.50 32.64 33.10
C ASN A 25 -54.25 32.25 31.82
N ALA A 26 -54.03 32.98 30.72
CA ALA A 26 -54.69 32.77 29.43
C ALA A 26 -54.05 31.68 28.54
N GLN A 27 -53.32 30.73 29.12
CA GLN A 27 -52.67 29.64 28.38
C GLN A 27 -53.68 28.56 28.02
N VAL A 28 -53.63 28.08 26.78
CA VAL A 28 -54.48 26.98 26.32
C VAL A 28 -53.70 25.67 26.49
N GLY A 29 -54.11 24.85 27.46
CA GLY A 29 -53.65 23.46 27.58
C GLY A 29 -54.62 22.51 26.90
N ILE A 30 -54.11 21.64 26.03
CA ILE A 30 -54.87 20.51 25.45
C ILE A 30 -54.19 19.22 25.89
N GLY A 31 -54.87 18.42 26.73
CA GLY A 31 -54.31 17.19 27.29
C GLY A 31 -53.32 17.40 28.45
N THR A 32 -53.16 18.63 28.95
CA THR A 32 -52.41 18.96 30.18
C THR A 32 -53.16 20.00 31.00
N THR A 33 -53.12 19.88 32.32
CA THR A 33 -53.66 20.89 33.27
C THR A 33 -52.61 21.88 33.74
N THR A 34 -51.34 21.63 33.41
CA THR A 34 -50.21 22.51 33.71
C THR A 34 -49.45 22.78 32.40
N PRO A 35 -49.96 23.67 31.53
CA PRO A 35 -49.24 24.10 30.34
C PRO A 35 -47.85 24.61 30.71
N ASN A 36 -46.88 24.39 29.84
CA ASN A 36 -45.54 24.93 30.02
C ASN A 36 -45.60 26.46 30.18
N ALA A 37 -44.91 27.00 31.19
CA ALA A 37 -44.93 28.44 31.48
C ALA A 37 -44.40 29.31 30.32
N SER A 38 -43.66 28.72 29.37
CA SER A 38 -43.14 29.41 28.19
C SER A 38 -44.03 29.32 26.94
N SER A 39 -45.19 28.66 27.00
CA SER A 39 -46.08 28.48 25.85
C SER A 39 -47.45 29.15 26.03
N VAL A 40 -48.02 29.65 24.93
CA VAL A 40 -49.42 30.12 24.89
C VAL A 40 -50.37 28.95 24.59
N LEU A 41 -49.89 27.93 23.89
CA LEU A 41 -50.58 26.68 23.60
C LEU A 41 -49.65 25.50 23.94
N ASP A 42 -50.08 24.59 24.80
CA ASP A 42 -49.39 23.35 25.12
C ASP A 42 -50.31 22.16 24.82
N ILE A 43 -49.85 21.25 23.96
CA ILE A 43 -50.59 20.06 23.55
C ILE A 43 -49.79 18.83 24.00
N THR A 44 -50.33 18.09 24.98
CA THR A 44 -49.75 16.84 25.46
C THR A 44 -50.63 15.67 25.05
N SER A 45 -50.09 14.73 24.29
CA SER A 45 -50.74 13.46 23.96
C SER A 45 -49.69 12.39 23.65
N THR A 46 -49.97 11.14 24.01
CA THR A 46 -49.13 9.98 23.68
C THR A 46 -49.62 9.24 22.44
N THR A 47 -50.83 9.54 21.94
CA THR A 47 -51.50 8.80 20.86
C THR A 47 -51.99 9.68 19.71
N GLN A 48 -52.07 11.00 19.89
CA GLN A 48 -52.59 11.95 18.92
C GLN A 48 -51.57 13.08 18.65
N GLY A 49 -51.60 13.64 17.45
CA GLY A 49 -50.74 14.76 17.05
C GLY A 49 -51.54 16.02 16.71
N MET A 50 -50.83 17.10 16.38
CA MET A 50 -51.42 18.33 15.88
C MET A 50 -51.52 18.28 14.35
N LEU A 51 -52.72 18.54 13.82
CA LEU A 51 -52.90 18.86 12.41
C LEU A 51 -52.80 20.38 12.22
N THR A 52 -51.76 20.84 11.51
CA THR A 52 -51.67 22.23 11.05
C THR A 52 -52.60 22.45 9.83
N PRO A 53 -52.89 23.71 9.43
CA PRO A 53 -53.61 23.98 8.20
C PRO A 53 -52.96 23.27 7.00
N ARG A 54 -53.77 22.49 6.27
CA ARG A 54 -53.35 21.70 5.11
C ARG A 54 -53.82 22.39 3.85
N MET A 55 -52.91 22.60 2.89
CA MET A 55 -53.22 23.30 1.66
C MET A 55 -52.25 22.92 0.53
N THR A 56 -52.65 23.11 -0.72
CA THR A 56 -51.79 22.93 -1.91
C THR A 56 -50.67 23.97 -1.94
N THR A 57 -49.63 23.73 -2.74
CA THR A 57 -48.54 24.70 -2.91
C THR A 57 -49.06 26.03 -3.43
N ALA A 58 -50.01 25.99 -4.38
CA ALA A 58 -50.63 27.20 -4.93
C ALA A 58 -51.40 27.99 -3.88
N GLN A 59 -52.12 27.31 -2.98
CA GLN A 59 -52.86 27.98 -1.90
C GLN A 59 -51.92 28.57 -0.85
N ARG A 60 -50.84 27.86 -0.49
CA ARG A 60 -49.82 28.37 0.43
C ARG A 60 -49.17 29.64 -0.09
N THR A 61 -48.74 29.64 -1.35
CA THR A 61 -48.07 30.79 -1.97
C THR A 61 -49.01 31.97 -2.21
N ALA A 62 -50.32 31.71 -2.29
CA ALA A 62 -51.36 32.73 -2.43
C ALA A 62 -51.75 33.44 -1.12
N ILE A 63 -51.23 33.01 0.06
CA ILE A 63 -51.49 33.71 1.32
C ILE A 63 -50.90 35.12 1.23
N THR A 64 -51.76 36.13 1.25
CA THR A 64 -51.36 37.54 1.29
C THR A 64 -50.89 37.89 2.69
N THR A 65 -49.72 38.55 2.79
CA THR A 65 -49.11 38.99 4.07
C THR A 65 -49.05 37.90 5.15
N PRO A 66 -48.39 36.75 4.89
CA PRO A 66 -48.25 35.71 5.90
C PRO A 66 -47.44 36.21 7.10
N ALA A 67 -47.86 35.84 8.31
CA ALA A 67 -47.15 36.19 9.53
C ALA A 67 -45.81 35.46 9.60
N ASP A 68 -44.80 36.08 10.21
CA ASP A 68 -43.52 35.44 10.47
C ASP A 68 -43.70 34.23 11.41
N GLY A 69 -43.13 33.08 11.04
CA GLY A 69 -43.30 31.83 11.77
C GLY A 69 -44.63 31.10 11.52
N LEU A 70 -45.46 31.54 10.56
CA LEU A 70 -46.70 30.84 10.19
C LEU A 70 -46.38 29.45 9.63
N ILE A 71 -46.85 28.37 10.27
CA ILE A 71 -46.61 26.98 9.86
C ILE A 71 -47.83 26.38 9.15
N VAL A 72 -47.60 25.73 8.01
CA VAL A 72 -48.62 24.97 7.26
C VAL A 72 -48.06 23.63 6.78
N TYR A 73 -48.94 22.68 6.48
CA TYR A 73 -48.59 21.45 5.78
C TYR A 73 -48.98 21.55 4.30
N ASP A 74 -47.98 21.49 3.43
CA ASP A 74 -48.18 21.51 1.98
C ASP A 74 -48.59 20.11 1.47
N THR A 75 -49.78 20.00 0.90
CA THR A 75 -50.34 18.72 0.46
C THR A 75 -49.80 18.25 -0.89
N ASP A 76 -49.18 19.11 -1.69
CA ASP A 76 -48.58 18.70 -2.97
C ASP A 76 -47.15 18.20 -2.73
N LEU A 77 -46.39 18.94 -1.92
CA LEU A 77 -44.99 18.64 -1.58
C LEU A 77 -44.83 17.72 -0.37
N LYS A 78 -45.93 17.39 0.31
CA LYS A 78 -45.98 16.49 1.48
C LYS A 78 -45.04 16.89 2.62
N ALA A 79 -44.85 18.18 2.85
CA ALA A 79 -43.89 18.70 3.83
C ALA A 79 -44.45 19.90 4.62
N PHE A 80 -43.91 20.12 5.81
CA PHE A 80 -44.19 21.32 6.60
C PHE A 80 -43.39 22.51 6.06
N TYR A 81 -44.04 23.66 5.99
CA TYR A 81 -43.41 24.92 5.63
C TYR A 81 -43.72 25.96 6.69
N TYR A 82 -42.77 26.86 6.95
CA TYR A 82 -43.00 28.08 7.71
C TYR A 82 -42.69 29.31 6.86
N TYR A 83 -43.41 30.40 7.07
CA TYR A 83 -43.07 31.67 6.43
C TYR A 83 -41.98 32.39 7.24
N SER A 84 -40.92 32.85 6.56
CA SER A 84 -39.91 33.71 7.16
C SER A 84 -40.01 35.12 6.60
N SER A 85 -40.27 36.08 7.47
CA SER A 85 -40.29 37.51 7.11
C SER A 85 -38.90 38.01 6.69
N GLY A 86 -37.84 37.42 7.27
CA GLY A 86 -36.45 37.77 6.96
C GLY A 86 -36.01 37.40 5.53
N SER A 87 -36.45 36.25 5.01
CA SER A 87 -36.18 35.84 3.62
C SER A 87 -37.34 36.12 2.66
N THR A 88 -38.44 36.69 3.15
CA THR A 88 -39.69 36.94 2.41
C THR A 88 -40.21 35.72 1.65
N SER A 89 -40.03 34.52 2.21
CA SER A 89 -40.30 33.27 1.52
C SER A 89 -40.81 32.16 2.44
N TRP A 90 -41.50 31.19 1.83
CA TRP A 90 -41.86 29.94 2.48
C TRP A 90 -40.64 29.02 2.52
N LEU A 91 -40.19 28.68 3.72
CA LEU A 91 -39.07 27.78 3.97
C LEU A 91 -39.59 26.43 4.44
N VAL A 92 -39.01 25.35 3.92
CA VAL A 92 -39.34 23.99 4.37
C VAL A 92 -38.79 23.76 5.76
N VAL A 93 -39.58 23.14 6.63
CA VAL A 93 -39.10 22.60 7.90
C VAL A 93 -38.35 21.29 7.57
N SER A 94 -37.09 21.42 7.20
CA SER A 94 -36.22 20.27 6.95
C SER A 94 -35.71 19.72 8.27
N SER A 95 -35.68 18.39 8.44
CA SER A 95 -34.69 17.80 9.36
C SER A 95 -33.31 18.19 8.82
N GLY A 96 -32.34 18.53 9.67
CA GLY A 96 -31.05 19.16 9.30
C GLY A 96 -30.11 18.35 8.40
N ILE A 97 -30.60 17.49 7.52
CA ILE A 97 -29.86 16.80 6.49
C ILE A 97 -30.05 17.61 5.21
N ASN A 98 -29.13 18.51 4.89
CA ASN A 98 -28.90 18.83 3.48
C ASN A 98 -28.33 17.55 2.86
N PRO A 99 -29.09 16.77 2.06
CA PRO A 99 -28.56 15.52 1.53
C PRO A 99 -27.42 15.89 0.58
N ARG A 100 -26.23 15.35 0.84
CA ARG A 100 -25.21 15.27 -0.20
C ARG A 100 -25.87 14.65 -1.44
N LEU A 101 -25.69 15.27 -2.60
CA LEU A 101 -26.08 14.63 -3.85
C LEU A 101 -25.25 13.35 -4.01
N ASN A 102 -25.87 12.28 -4.52
CA ASN A 102 -25.26 10.96 -4.64
C ASN A 102 -24.70 10.45 -3.31
N PHE A 103 -25.54 10.41 -2.27
CA PHE A 103 -25.19 9.84 -0.97
C PHE A 103 -26.24 8.84 -0.51
N LYS A 104 -25.77 7.77 0.14
CA LYS A 104 -26.61 6.75 0.75
C LYS A 104 -25.97 6.25 2.03
N ARG A 105 -26.74 6.19 3.11
CA ARG A 105 -26.32 5.56 4.37
C ARG A 105 -26.93 4.17 4.46
N ILE A 106 -26.14 3.20 4.89
CA ILE A 106 -26.53 1.81 5.15
C ILE A 106 -26.23 1.54 6.62
N ARG A 107 -27.27 1.26 7.40
CA ARG A 107 -27.20 1.04 8.84
C ARG A 107 -27.31 -0.45 9.16
N SER A 108 -26.78 -0.84 10.31
CA SER A 108 -26.91 -2.21 10.85
C SER A 108 -28.36 -2.68 11.00
N THR A 109 -29.31 -1.76 11.15
CA THR A 109 -30.76 -2.04 11.29
C THR A 109 -31.54 -2.00 9.97
N ASP A 110 -30.89 -1.66 8.85
CA ASP A 110 -31.58 -1.57 7.56
C ASP A 110 -31.87 -2.95 6.97
N ASN A 111 -33.05 -3.10 6.37
CA ASN A 111 -33.34 -4.24 5.50
C ASN A 111 -32.70 -4.00 4.11
N LEU A 112 -31.56 -4.66 3.85
CA LEU A 112 -30.79 -4.48 2.62
C LEU A 112 -31.58 -4.77 1.34
N ALA A 113 -32.57 -5.67 1.38
CA ALA A 113 -33.43 -5.93 0.22
C ALA A 113 -34.31 -4.73 -0.16
N THR A 114 -34.57 -3.82 0.80
CA THR A 114 -35.31 -2.57 0.56
C THR A 114 -34.34 -1.44 0.26
N VAL A 115 -33.35 -1.22 1.14
CA VAL A 115 -32.48 -0.05 0.99
C VAL A 115 -31.56 -0.17 -0.22
N LEU A 116 -31.13 -1.36 -0.63
CA LEU A 116 -30.26 -1.59 -1.79
C LEU A 116 -30.97 -2.28 -2.97
N ALA A 117 -32.30 -2.18 -3.05
CA ALA A 117 -33.08 -2.84 -4.09
C ALA A 117 -32.62 -2.46 -5.51
N ALA A 118 -32.38 -1.18 -5.77
CA ALA A 118 -31.94 -0.68 -7.07
C ALA A 118 -30.54 -1.21 -7.44
N GLU A 119 -29.60 -1.19 -6.50
CA GLU A 119 -28.25 -1.73 -6.69
C GLU A 119 -28.26 -3.25 -6.93
N LEU A 120 -29.17 -3.97 -6.26
CA LEU A 120 -29.34 -5.42 -6.45
C LEU A 120 -29.91 -5.73 -7.83
N THR A 121 -30.92 -4.99 -8.28
CA THR A 121 -31.47 -5.12 -9.64
C THR A 121 -30.41 -4.79 -10.69
N ALA A 122 -29.64 -3.72 -10.49
CA ALA A 122 -28.55 -3.34 -11.39
C ALA A 122 -27.43 -4.39 -11.44
N GLY A 123 -27.17 -5.08 -10.33
CA GLY A 123 -26.26 -6.23 -10.26
C GLY A 123 -26.89 -7.57 -10.66
N GLY A 124 -28.04 -7.57 -11.33
CA GLY A 124 -28.68 -8.78 -11.86
C GLY A 124 -29.26 -9.73 -10.80
N GLY A 125 -29.50 -9.24 -9.58
CA GLY A 125 -30.03 -10.05 -8.47
C GLY A 125 -29.00 -10.92 -7.75
N ALA A 126 -27.74 -10.89 -8.17
CA ALA A 126 -26.67 -11.72 -7.61
C ALA A 126 -25.63 -10.92 -6.80
N LYS A 127 -25.58 -9.60 -6.98
CA LYS A 127 -24.65 -8.66 -6.30
C LYS A 127 -25.26 -7.27 -6.22
N TYR A 128 -24.75 -6.46 -5.31
CA TYR A 128 -25.05 -5.03 -5.25
C TYR A 128 -24.09 -4.27 -6.16
N LEU A 129 -24.56 -3.88 -7.34
CA LEU A 129 -23.83 -2.96 -8.21
C LEU A 129 -24.06 -1.54 -7.70
N LEU A 130 -23.05 -0.96 -7.06
CA LEU A 130 -23.16 0.38 -6.50
C LEU A 130 -23.32 1.43 -7.61
N ASN A 131 -23.95 2.55 -7.28
CA ASN A 131 -24.05 3.67 -8.19
C ASN A 131 -22.70 4.37 -8.31
N SER A 132 -22.27 4.63 -9.54
CA SER A 132 -21.02 5.34 -9.79
C SER A 132 -21.05 6.75 -9.20
N ASN A 133 -19.88 7.26 -8.78
CA ASN A 133 -19.73 8.59 -8.18
C ASN A 133 -20.68 8.85 -6.99
N THR A 134 -21.09 7.79 -6.28
CA THR A 134 -21.98 7.86 -5.12
C THR A 134 -21.23 7.47 -3.86
N LEU A 135 -21.51 8.19 -2.77
CA LEU A 135 -20.95 7.96 -1.45
C LEU A 135 -21.88 7.07 -0.62
N TYR A 136 -21.39 5.90 -0.25
CA TYR A 136 -22.05 4.93 0.61
C TYR A 136 -21.40 4.97 2.00
N GLU A 137 -22.15 5.42 3.00
CA GLU A 137 -21.74 5.37 4.41
C GLU A 137 -22.22 4.06 5.04
N ILE A 138 -21.30 3.32 5.65
CA ILE A 138 -21.58 2.19 6.54
C ILE A 138 -21.70 2.74 7.96
N ASN A 139 -22.79 2.38 8.64
CA ASN A 139 -23.07 2.84 9.99
C ASN A 139 -23.43 1.65 10.89
N GLY A 140 -22.49 1.28 11.75
CA GLY A 140 -22.51 0.07 12.56
C GLY A 140 -22.17 -1.21 11.77
N THR A 141 -22.34 -2.36 12.41
CA THR A 141 -22.05 -3.66 11.79
C THR A 141 -23.17 -4.06 10.81
N VAL A 142 -22.90 -3.95 9.52
CA VAL A 142 -23.85 -4.29 8.44
C VAL A 142 -23.51 -5.66 7.86
N THR A 143 -24.46 -6.60 7.90
CA THR A 143 -24.31 -7.93 7.31
C THR A 143 -24.86 -7.96 5.88
N PHE A 144 -23.97 -8.03 4.89
CA PHE A 144 -24.33 -8.15 3.49
C PHE A 144 -24.62 -9.61 3.12
N ASN A 145 -25.75 -9.83 2.45
CA ASN A 145 -26.18 -11.14 1.94
C ASN A 145 -25.74 -11.41 0.49
N PHE A 146 -25.28 -10.39 -0.22
CA PHE A 146 -24.74 -10.47 -1.59
C PHE A 146 -23.39 -9.74 -1.69
N PRO A 147 -22.52 -10.09 -2.67
CA PRO A 147 -21.29 -9.34 -2.92
C PRO A 147 -21.58 -7.89 -3.32
N ILE A 148 -20.56 -7.06 -3.18
CA ILE A 148 -20.58 -5.65 -3.59
C ILE A 148 -19.66 -5.47 -4.81
N GLU A 149 -20.19 -4.89 -5.88
CA GLU A 149 -19.39 -4.36 -6.99
C GLU A 149 -19.30 -2.84 -6.89
N LEU A 150 -18.08 -2.31 -6.76
CA LEU A 150 -17.82 -0.93 -6.38
C LEU A 150 -18.23 0.10 -7.45
N ASN A 151 -18.05 -0.18 -8.74
CA ASN A 151 -18.49 0.68 -9.84
C ASN A 151 -18.05 2.15 -9.76
N ASN A 152 -16.82 2.40 -9.32
CA ASN A 152 -16.28 3.75 -9.04
C ASN A 152 -17.04 4.52 -7.95
N ALA A 153 -17.74 3.82 -7.06
CA ALA A 153 -18.35 4.39 -5.86
C ALA A 153 -17.31 4.62 -4.75
N TYR A 154 -17.76 5.34 -3.72
CA TYR A 154 -16.99 5.61 -2.51
C TYR A 154 -17.71 4.96 -1.33
N VAL A 155 -17.05 4.03 -0.65
CA VAL A 155 -17.56 3.39 0.57
C VAL A 155 -16.76 3.93 1.75
N HIS A 156 -17.43 4.42 2.79
CA HIS A 156 -16.75 4.83 4.01
C HIS A 156 -17.49 4.43 5.29
N GLY A 157 -16.73 4.41 6.40
CA GLY A 157 -17.24 4.52 7.76
C GLY A 157 -16.72 5.80 8.43
N LEU A 158 -17.17 6.07 9.64
CA LEU A 158 -16.71 7.13 10.52
C LEU A 158 -15.95 6.58 11.72
N ASP A 159 -16.32 5.40 12.21
CA ASP A 159 -15.66 4.67 13.30
C ASP A 159 -15.41 3.22 12.87
N SER A 160 -14.17 2.92 12.46
CA SER A 160 -13.80 1.58 12.01
C SER A 160 -13.97 0.49 13.08
N ASN A 161 -14.15 0.83 14.36
CA ASN A 161 -14.42 -0.15 15.41
C ASN A 161 -15.87 -0.66 15.38
N ASP A 162 -16.82 0.15 14.90
CA ASP A 162 -18.24 -0.21 14.84
C ASP A 162 -18.76 -0.37 13.40
N ASP A 163 -18.21 0.40 12.44
CA ASP A 163 -18.57 0.39 11.03
C ASP A 163 -17.92 -0.81 10.31
N ILE A 164 -18.59 -1.96 10.43
CA ILE A 164 -18.11 -3.24 9.91
C ILE A 164 -18.95 -3.66 8.70
N ILE A 165 -18.30 -3.95 7.59
CA ILE A 165 -18.89 -4.70 6.48
C ILE A 165 -18.65 -6.18 6.75
N LEU A 166 -19.71 -6.89 7.12
CA LEU A 166 -19.70 -8.31 7.41
C LEU A 166 -20.31 -9.09 6.25
N ARG A 167 -19.61 -10.13 5.79
CA ARG A 167 -20.20 -11.17 4.95
C ARG A 167 -20.00 -12.53 5.63
N THR A 168 -21.11 -13.21 5.91
CA THR A 168 -21.09 -14.52 6.58
C THR A 168 -20.85 -15.65 5.58
N THR A 169 -21.37 -15.49 4.34
CA THR A 169 -21.20 -16.43 3.23
C THR A 169 -20.72 -15.74 1.96
N GLY A 170 -19.56 -16.15 1.45
CA GLY A 170 -18.98 -15.66 0.18
C GLY A 170 -18.21 -14.33 0.27
N ASN A 171 -17.90 -13.70 -0.86
CA ASN A 171 -16.89 -12.63 -0.97
C ASN A 171 -17.38 -11.19 -0.68
N ILE A 172 -16.72 -10.33 0.10
CA ILE A 172 -17.30 -8.98 0.30
C ILE A 172 -17.38 -8.20 -1.01
N PHE A 173 -16.23 -8.01 -1.67
CA PHE A 173 -16.15 -7.29 -2.94
C PHE A 173 -15.91 -8.26 -4.10
N GLU A 174 -16.76 -8.19 -5.12
CA GLU A 174 -16.68 -9.05 -6.30
C GLU A 174 -17.10 -8.30 -7.56
N GLY A 175 -16.23 -8.30 -8.57
CA GLY A 175 -16.51 -7.60 -9.82
C GLY A 175 -15.26 -7.14 -10.56
N ALA A 176 -15.48 -6.35 -11.61
CA ALA A 176 -14.44 -5.86 -12.51
C ALA A 176 -14.17 -4.35 -12.35
N THR A 177 -14.94 -3.68 -11.51
CA THR A 177 -14.85 -2.22 -11.33
C THR A 177 -14.18 -1.86 -10.01
N GLY A 178 -13.45 -0.74 -10.06
CA GLY A 178 -12.73 -0.20 -8.90
C GLY A 178 -13.59 0.76 -8.09
N GLY A 179 -12.95 1.50 -7.19
CA GLY A 179 -13.62 2.44 -6.30
C GLY A 179 -12.74 2.84 -5.14
N ASN A 180 -13.34 3.50 -4.16
CA ASN A 180 -12.66 3.95 -2.95
C ASN A 180 -13.31 3.30 -1.74
N ILE A 181 -12.51 2.73 -0.85
CA ILE A 181 -12.95 2.17 0.43
C ILE A 181 -12.12 2.81 1.54
N LYS A 182 -12.77 3.34 2.58
CA LYS A 182 -12.11 4.08 3.66
C LYS A 182 -12.75 3.86 5.03
N ASN A 183 -11.97 3.87 6.12
CA ASN A 183 -12.48 3.95 7.51
C ASN A 183 -13.52 2.86 7.88
N VAL A 184 -13.41 1.68 7.30
CA VAL A 184 -14.28 0.52 7.62
C VAL A 184 -13.45 -0.67 8.05
N THR A 185 -14.06 -1.54 8.85
CA THR A 185 -13.55 -2.89 9.08
C THR A 185 -14.24 -3.88 8.13
N LEU A 186 -13.45 -4.73 7.48
CA LEU A 186 -13.92 -5.77 6.57
C LEU A 186 -13.75 -7.14 7.22
N ARG A 187 -14.83 -7.93 7.23
CA ARG A 187 -14.81 -9.31 7.77
C ARG A 187 -15.61 -10.26 6.88
N ALA A 188 -14.90 -11.16 6.19
CA ALA A 188 -15.47 -12.24 5.40
C ALA A 188 -15.31 -13.57 6.16
N ALA A 189 -16.34 -13.98 6.90
CA ALA A 189 -16.27 -15.17 7.76
C ALA A 189 -16.02 -16.46 6.96
N THR A 190 -16.55 -16.51 5.74
CA THR A 190 -16.23 -17.51 4.71
C THR A 190 -16.05 -16.79 3.37
N GLY A 191 -15.34 -17.39 2.41
CA GLY A 191 -14.96 -16.69 1.17
C GLY A 191 -13.84 -15.66 1.39
N SER A 192 -13.81 -14.62 0.56
CA SER A 192 -12.74 -13.63 0.53
C SER A 192 -13.22 -12.19 0.75
N VAL A 193 -12.36 -11.31 1.28
CA VAL A 193 -12.66 -9.87 1.30
C VAL A 193 -12.69 -9.29 -0.11
N PHE A 194 -11.69 -9.64 -0.93
CA PHE A 194 -11.58 -9.22 -2.32
C PHE A 194 -11.61 -10.43 -3.26
N ASN A 195 -12.47 -10.36 -4.27
CA ASN A 195 -12.46 -11.21 -5.45
C ASN A 195 -12.61 -10.32 -6.69
N LEU A 196 -11.60 -9.49 -6.94
CA LEU A 196 -11.65 -8.43 -7.95
C LEU A 196 -10.81 -8.79 -9.18
N SER A 197 -11.42 -8.67 -10.36
CA SER A 197 -10.78 -8.90 -11.66
C SER A 197 -11.15 -7.77 -12.63
N GLY A 198 -10.46 -6.64 -12.49
CA GLY A 198 -10.69 -5.45 -13.30
C GLY A 198 -9.89 -5.38 -14.59
N ALA A 199 -9.85 -4.17 -15.14
CA ALA A 199 -9.11 -3.83 -16.35
C ALA A 199 -8.14 -2.67 -16.08
N ALA A 200 -7.16 -2.48 -16.96
CA ALA A 200 -6.10 -1.49 -16.81
C ALA A 200 -6.60 -0.03 -16.72
N THR A 201 -7.87 0.23 -17.07
CA THR A 201 -8.54 1.54 -16.97
C THR A 201 -9.20 1.77 -15.61
N GLN A 202 -9.28 0.74 -14.76
CA GLN A 202 -9.92 0.79 -13.44
C GLN A 202 -8.87 1.02 -12.35
N ASN A 203 -9.28 1.72 -11.29
CA ASN A 203 -8.44 2.03 -10.15
C ASN A 203 -9.13 1.64 -8.85
N LEU A 204 -8.37 1.07 -7.91
CA LEU A 204 -8.84 0.77 -6.56
C LEU A 204 -8.00 1.52 -5.53
N VAL A 205 -8.68 2.19 -4.60
CA VAL A 205 -8.06 2.85 -3.46
C VAL A 205 -8.69 2.29 -2.18
N PHE A 206 -7.88 1.71 -1.30
CA PHE A 206 -8.32 1.13 -0.04
C PHE A 206 -7.45 1.63 1.11
N ARG A 207 -8.01 2.48 1.98
CA ARG A 207 -7.20 3.22 2.95
C ARG A 207 -7.84 3.33 4.33
N ASP A 208 -7.03 3.50 5.36
CA ASP A 208 -7.49 3.73 6.73
C ASP A 208 -8.45 2.62 7.22
N CYS A 209 -8.14 1.36 6.90
CA CYS A 209 -9.07 0.24 7.06
C CYS A 209 -8.47 -0.91 7.87
N ILE A 210 -9.34 -1.78 8.37
CA ILE A 210 -8.96 -3.01 9.06
C ILE A 210 -9.56 -4.19 8.30
N VAL A 211 -8.75 -5.21 8.01
CA VAL A 211 -9.21 -6.50 7.52
C VAL A 211 -9.00 -7.52 8.64
N ALA A 212 -10.10 -7.97 9.23
CA ALA A 212 -10.07 -8.76 10.44
C ALA A 212 -10.82 -10.08 10.30
N ASN A 213 -10.27 -11.14 10.91
CA ASN A 213 -10.95 -12.42 11.13
C ASN A 213 -11.61 -12.98 9.86
N SER A 214 -10.95 -12.81 8.71
CA SER A 214 -11.48 -13.26 7.43
C SER A 214 -10.86 -14.60 7.04
N ALA A 215 -11.66 -15.49 6.43
CA ALA A 215 -11.16 -16.75 5.89
C ALA A 215 -10.10 -16.50 4.79
N SER A 216 -10.25 -15.41 4.05
CA SER A 216 -9.25 -14.96 3.09
C SER A 216 -9.34 -13.46 2.86
N VAL A 217 -8.19 -12.79 2.69
CA VAL A 217 -8.19 -11.42 2.16
C VAL A 217 -8.48 -11.46 0.65
N GLY A 218 -7.92 -12.42 -0.09
CA GLY A 218 -8.38 -12.78 -1.44
C GLY A 218 -7.49 -12.27 -2.56
N THR A 219 -8.08 -11.85 -3.68
CA THR A 219 -7.36 -11.47 -4.91
C THR A 219 -7.81 -10.10 -5.45
N ILE A 220 -6.83 -9.31 -5.88
CA ILE A 220 -7.05 -8.10 -6.68
C ILE A 220 -6.25 -8.23 -7.97
N SER A 221 -6.94 -8.17 -9.11
CA SER A 221 -6.30 -8.40 -10.40
C SER A 221 -6.72 -7.45 -11.51
N GLY A 222 -5.80 -7.16 -12.43
CA GLY A 222 -6.09 -6.54 -13.73
C GLY A 222 -6.16 -5.02 -13.73
N PHE A 223 -6.05 -4.37 -12.57
CA PHE A 223 -6.24 -2.93 -12.41
C PHE A 223 -5.08 -2.08 -12.95
N GLY A 224 -5.38 -0.85 -13.36
CA GLY A 224 -4.38 0.15 -13.69
C GLY A 224 -3.63 0.62 -12.44
N LEU A 225 -4.38 1.02 -11.42
CA LEU A 225 -3.84 1.38 -10.11
C LEU A 225 -4.52 0.58 -9.01
N VAL A 226 -3.71 0.04 -8.11
CA VAL A 226 -4.17 -0.45 -6.80
C VAL A 226 -3.35 0.26 -5.75
N PHE A 227 -4.01 1.09 -4.94
CA PHE A 227 -3.36 1.83 -3.87
C PHE A 227 -3.96 1.46 -2.51
N LEU A 228 -3.17 0.79 -1.68
CA LEU A 228 -3.50 0.51 -0.29
C LEU A 228 -2.66 1.38 0.62
N SER A 229 -3.28 2.01 1.62
CA SER A 229 -2.59 2.91 2.54
C SER A 229 -3.15 2.84 3.96
N ILE A 230 -2.29 2.59 4.96
CA ILE A 230 -2.71 2.52 6.37
C ILE A 230 -3.80 1.45 6.54
N VAL A 231 -3.41 0.19 6.32
CA VAL A 231 -4.32 -0.95 6.42
C VAL A 231 -3.76 -1.98 7.38
N ASN A 232 -4.58 -2.38 8.36
CA ASN A 232 -4.23 -3.39 9.34
C ASN A 232 -4.89 -4.73 8.99
N PHE A 233 -4.12 -5.81 9.03
CA PHE A 233 -4.58 -7.17 8.79
C PHE A 233 -4.39 -8.00 10.05
N THR A 234 -5.46 -8.57 10.60
CA THR A 234 -5.41 -9.34 11.87
C THR A 234 -6.31 -10.56 11.84
N GLY A 235 -5.80 -11.71 12.29
CA GLY A 235 -6.58 -12.94 12.43
C GLY A 235 -7.10 -13.54 11.11
N ASN A 236 -6.52 -13.19 9.97
CA ASN A 236 -6.93 -13.73 8.67
C ASN A 236 -6.27 -15.08 8.40
N THR A 237 -7.00 -16.04 7.83
CA THR A 237 -6.48 -17.39 7.56
C THR A 237 -5.59 -17.45 6.33
N THR A 238 -5.83 -16.59 5.34
CA THR A 238 -4.95 -16.38 4.18
C THR A 238 -4.90 -14.90 3.82
N GLY A 239 -3.79 -14.45 3.25
CA GLY A 239 -3.62 -13.06 2.85
C GLY A 239 -4.11 -12.76 1.45
N ILE A 240 -3.44 -11.82 0.79
CA ILE A 240 -3.85 -11.21 -0.48
C ILE A 240 -2.91 -11.56 -1.63
N THR A 241 -3.48 -11.85 -2.79
CA THR A 241 -2.75 -11.98 -4.06
C THR A 241 -3.04 -10.78 -4.95
N TYR A 242 -1.97 -10.11 -5.37
CA TYR A 242 -1.98 -9.06 -6.38
C TYR A 242 -1.55 -9.67 -7.71
N ASN A 243 -2.36 -9.49 -8.77
CA ASN A 243 -2.11 -10.13 -10.06
C ASN A 243 -2.33 -9.18 -11.25
N ASN A 244 -1.36 -9.05 -12.15
CA ASN A 244 -1.51 -8.25 -13.38
C ASN A 244 -1.98 -6.81 -13.11
N ILE A 245 -1.26 -6.07 -12.26
CA ILE A 245 -1.59 -4.67 -11.92
C ILE A 245 -0.52 -3.76 -12.50
N ASN A 246 -0.90 -2.71 -13.23
CA ASN A 246 0.11 -1.82 -13.80
C ASN A 246 0.90 -1.11 -12.69
N GLN A 247 0.22 -0.43 -11.77
CA GLN A 247 0.83 0.28 -10.65
C GLN A 247 0.26 -0.24 -9.32
N LEU A 248 1.09 -0.94 -8.55
CA LEU A 248 0.74 -1.41 -7.20
C LEU A 248 1.46 -0.55 -6.18
N LEU A 249 0.71 0.19 -5.36
CA LEU A 249 1.23 1.03 -4.29
C LEU A 249 0.71 0.52 -2.94
N LEU A 250 1.63 0.12 -2.07
CA LEU A 250 1.35 -0.40 -0.74
C LEU A 250 2.06 0.45 0.31
N SER A 251 1.32 1.29 1.03
CA SER A 251 1.86 2.24 1.99
C SER A 251 1.39 1.87 3.41
N ASN A 252 2.31 1.65 4.34
CA ASN A 252 2.00 1.45 5.76
C ASN A 252 1.00 0.29 5.99
N MET A 253 1.32 -0.87 5.42
CA MET A 253 0.56 -2.10 5.63
C MET A 253 1.02 -2.76 6.93
N GLY A 254 0.09 -3.09 7.83
CA GLY A 254 0.37 -3.72 9.12
C GLY A 254 -0.16 -5.15 9.18
N TRP A 255 0.72 -6.14 9.07
CA TRP A 255 0.38 -7.56 9.22
C TRP A 255 0.77 -8.07 10.61
N PHE A 256 -0.23 -8.41 11.42
CA PHE A 256 -0.06 -8.95 12.77
C PHE A 256 0.29 -10.44 12.77
N GLY A 257 1.00 -10.93 13.79
CA GLY A 257 1.47 -12.32 13.88
C GLY A 257 0.39 -13.40 14.01
N ASN A 258 -0.86 -13.01 14.25
CA ASN A 258 -2.01 -13.93 14.29
C ASN A 258 -2.64 -14.21 12.91
N ASN A 259 -2.09 -13.66 11.82
CA ASN A 259 -2.49 -14.05 10.47
C ASN A 259 -1.74 -15.33 10.04
N ALA A 260 -2.37 -16.15 9.20
CA ALA A 260 -1.80 -17.37 8.64
C ALA A 260 -1.64 -17.30 7.11
N GLY A 261 -1.00 -18.32 6.53
CA GLY A 261 -0.76 -18.42 5.09
C GLY A 261 0.23 -17.37 4.58
N THR A 262 0.10 -17.01 3.29
CA THR A 262 0.90 -15.94 2.69
C THR A 262 0.16 -14.61 2.83
N TYR A 263 0.79 -13.64 3.49
CA TYR A 263 0.20 -12.33 3.75
C TYR A 263 0.04 -11.53 2.46
N GLU A 264 1.12 -11.39 1.68
CA GLU A 264 1.10 -10.69 0.41
C GLU A 264 1.82 -11.51 -0.65
N LYS A 265 1.17 -11.73 -1.79
CA LYS A 265 1.73 -12.49 -2.92
C LYS A 265 1.61 -11.72 -4.22
N LEU A 266 2.67 -11.73 -5.02
CA LEU A 266 2.68 -11.16 -6.36
C LEU A 266 2.66 -12.26 -7.43
N THR A 267 1.80 -12.08 -8.44
CA THR A 267 1.73 -12.93 -9.62
C THR A 267 1.52 -12.11 -10.89
N GLY A 268 1.90 -12.67 -12.05
CA GLY A 268 1.67 -12.02 -13.34
C GLY A 268 2.63 -10.86 -13.62
N THR A 269 2.15 -9.83 -14.32
CA THR A 269 2.98 -8.71 -14.78
C THR A 269 2.62 -7.40 -14.10
N PHE A 270 3.63 -6.64 -13.70
CA PHE A 270 3.49 -5.29 -13.16
C PHE A 270 4.37 -4.30 -13.92
N THR A 271 3.91 -3.05 -14.04
CA THR A 271 4.79 -1.96 -14.50
C THR A 271 5.60 -1.41 -13.32
N LEU A 272 4.95 -1.22 -12.17
CA LEU A 272 5.56 -0.71 -10.96
C LEU A 272 4.98 -1.41 -9.73
N VAL A 273 5.86 -1.72 -8.78
CA VAL A 273 5.46 -2.18 -7.45
C VAL A 273 6.20 -1.36 -6.40
N GLU A 274 5.46 -0.70 -5.53
CA GLU A 274 6.01 -0.02 -4.36
C GLU A 274 5.39 -0.59 -3.10
N LYS A 275 6.25 -1.02 -2.17
CA LYS A 275 5.88 -1.33 -0.80
C LYS A 275 6.71 -0.48 0.15
N GLN A 276 6.07 0.47 0.82
CA GLN A 276 6.73 1.42 1.70
C GLN A 276 6.11 1.44 3.10
N GLY A 277 6.96 1.31 4.12
CA GLY A 277 6.57 1.42 5.53
C GLY A 277 5.65 0.32 6.03
N GLY A 278 5.25 0.44 7.30
CA GLY A 278 4.46 -0.58 7.99
C GLY A 278 5.31 -1.74 8.51
N PHE A 279 4.66 -2.84 8.87
CA PHE A 279 5.32 -3.99 9.46
C PHE A 279 4.68 -5.31 9.00
N SER A 280 5.47 -6.38 9.05
CA SER A 280 5.03 -7.74 8.81
C SER A 280 5.59 -8.64 9.90
N GLN A 281 4.78 -8.97 10.89
CA GLN A 281 5.12 -9.94 11.92
C GLN A 281 4.76 -11.34 11.42
N VAL A 282 5.77 -12.13 11.05
CA VAL A 282 5.62 -13.44 10.44
C VAL A 282 5.92 -14.54 11.46
N ASP A 283 4.89 -15.23 11.89
CA ASP A 283 4.96 -16.30 12.90
C ASP A 283 4.50 -17.66 12.33
N GLY A 284 4.89 -18.74 13.01
CA GLY A 284 4.48 -20.09 12.65
C GLY A 284 4.92 -20.50 11.24
N THR A 285 3.98 -20.89 10.39
CA THR A 285 4.22 -21.29 8.98
C THR A 285 3.88 -20.20 7.97
N ALA A 286 3.60 -18.99 8.43
CA ALA A 286 3.21 -17.89 7.55
C ALA A 286 4.36 -17.45 6.64
N VAL A 287 4.00 -16.83 5.52
CA VAL A 287 4.93 -16.15 4.61
C VAL A 287 4.55 -14.68 4.53
N GLY A 288 5.48 -13.77 4.81
CA GLY A 288 5.23 -12.33 4.77
C GLY A 288 5.03 -11.82 3.35
N PHE A 289 6.04 -11.99 2.49
CA PHE A 289 5.99 -11.50 1.11
C PHE A 289 6.45 -12.58 0.12
N ASP A 290 5.58 -12.99 -0.79
CA ASP A 290 5.86 -14.03 -1.79
C ASP A 290 6.03 -13.43 -3.19
N VAL A 291 7.25 -13.53 -3.71
CA VAL A 291 7.65 -13.17 -5.08
C VAL A 291 8.20 -14.38 -5.84
N SER A 292 7.97 -15.59 -5.34
CA SER A 292 8.53 -16.83 -5.91
C SER A 292 7.72 -17.37 -7.09
N THR A 293 6.65 -16.68 -7.50
CA THR A 293 5.76 -17.15 -8.57
C THR A 293 6.51 -17.18 -9.90
N THR A 294 6.49 -18.34 -10.57
CA THR A 294 7.09 -18.48 -11.90
C THR A 294 6.38 -17.56 -12.90
N GLY A 295 7.15 -16.82 -13.69
CA GLY A 295 6.62 -15.84 -14.66
C GLY A 295 6.24 -14.49 -14.07
N LEU A 296 6.46 -14.25 -12.76
CA LEU A 296 6.34 -12.90 -12.19
C LEU A 296 7.32 -11.96 -12.90
N SER A 297 6.79 -10.87 -13.48
CA SER A 297 7.54 -9.90 -14.25
C SER A 297 7.26 -8.48 -13.79
N ILE A 298 8.32 -7.71 -13.56
CA ILE A 298 8.26 -6.27 -13.32
C ILE A 298 8.94 -5.58 -14.51
N THR A 299 8.17 -4.86 -15.32
CA THR A 299 8.69 -4.25 -16.56
C THR A 299 9.36 -2.90 -16.33
N GLY A 300 8.97 -2.17 -15.28
CA GLY A 300 9.64 -0.97 -14.80
C GLY A 300 10.53 -1.27 -13.60
N ASP A 301 10.19 -0.69 -12.45
CA ASP A 301 10.95 -0.80 -11.21
C ASP A 301 10.07 -1.23 -10.04
N ALA A 302 10.70 -1.89 -9.06
CA ALA A 302 10.07 -2.27 -7.81
C ALA A 302 10.87 -1.76 -6.60
N ILE A 303 10.17 -1.34 -5.56
CA ILE A 303 10.75 -0.80 -4.33
C ILE A 303 10.13 -1.51 -3.13
N LEU A 304 10.98 -1.94 -2.20
CA LEU A 304 10.59 -2.37 -0.87
C LEU A 304 11.41 -1.57 0.15
N GLU A 305 10.77 -0.64 0.84
CA GLU A 305 11.44 0.39 1.64
C GLU A 305 10.80 0.54 3.03
N SER A 306 11.62 0.59 4.08
CA SER A 306 11.20 0.91 5.46
C SER A 306 10.14 -0.04 6.06
N VAL A 307 9.87 -1.18 5.44
CA VAL A 307 9.05 -2.25 6.02
C VAL A 307 9.87 -2.93 7.11
N VAL A 308 9.24 -3.20 8.26
CA VAL A 308 9.88 -3.97 9.34
C VAL A 308 9.35 -5.40 9.32
N PHE A 309 10.20 -6.36 8.96
CA PHE A 309 9.91 -7.78 9.13
C PHE A 309 10.35 -8.25 10.53
N THR A 310 9.42 -8.86 11.26
CA THR A 310 9.63 -9.42 12.60
C THR A 310 8.93 -10.77 12.72
N GLY A 311 9.04 -11.42 13.88
CA GLY A 311 8.37 -12.69 14.17
C GLY A 311 9.34 -13.87 14.28
N SER A 312 8.80 -15.01 14.66
CA SER A 312 9.53 -16.24 14.93
C SER A 312 9.98 -16.97 13.67
N ASN A 313 9.30 -16.78 12.53
CA ASN A 313 9.60 -17.46 11.27
C ASN A 313 10.45 -16.59 10.33
N THR A 314 11.74 -16.46 10.63
CA THR A 314 12.66 -15.60 9.88
C THR A 314 12.86 -16.01 8.42
N THR A 315 12.77 -17.30 8.09
CA THR A 315 12.83 -17.80 6.70
C THR A 315 11.52 -17.56 5.93
N GLY A 316 10.42 -17.31 6.64
CA GLY A 316 9.12 -16.95 6.07
C GLY A 316 8.96 -15.46 5.76
N TYR A 317 9.91 -14.60 6.14
CA TYR A 317 9.78 -13.15 5.90
C TYR A 317 9.55 -12.84 4.42
N VAL A 318 10.38 -13.40 3.56
CA VAL A 318 10.24 -13.30 2.11
C VAL A 318 10.44 -14.68 1.49
N LYS A 319 9.50 -15.09 0.66
CA LYS A 319 9.70 -16.20 -0.26
C LYS A 319 10.17 -15.64 -1.59
N GLY A 320 11.49 -15.65 -1.77
CA GLY A 320 12.18 -14.98 -2.88
C GLY A 320 11.98 -15.60 -4.26
N TYR A 321 12.44 -14.90 -5.28
CA TYR A 321 12.46 -15.38 -6.67
C TYR A 321 13.24 -16.69 -6.78
N THR A 322 12.73 -17.61 -7.60
CA THR A 322 13.38 -18.89 -7.92
C THR A 322 14.36 -18.78 -9.09
N THR A 323 14.33 -17.68 -9.84
CA THR A 323 15.22 -17.40 -10.98
C THR A 323 15.59 -15.91 -11.00
N GLY A 324 16.85 -15.61 -11.28
CA GLY A 324 17.34 -14.22 -11.34
C GLY A 324 17.60 -13.58 -9.98
N SER A 325 17.39 -14.30 -8.88
CA SER A 325 17.89 -13.94 -7.54
C SER A 325 19.37 -14.30 -7.41
N TYR A 326 19.99 -13.75 -6.38
CA TYR A 326 21.39 -14.00 -6.02
C TYR A 326 21.45 -14.89 -4.78
N THR A 327 22.49 -15.70 -4.64
CA THR A 327 22.63 -16.60 -3.46
C THR A 327 22.60 -15.79 -2.16
N GLY A 328 21.68 -16.11 -1.26
CA GLY A 328 21.49 -15.39 0.00
C GLY A 328 20.60 -14.14 -0.09
N TYR A 329 20.01 -13.88 -1.26
CA TYR A 329 19.14 -12.74 -1.53
C TYR A 329 17.78 -13.22 -2.08
N ASN A 330 16.77 -12.38 -1.96
CA ASN A 330 15.38 -12.76 -2.23
C ASN A 330 14.87 -12.21 -3.57
N PHE A 331 15.43 -11.10 -4.04
CA PHE A 331 14.89 -10.36 -5.18
C PHE A 331 15.82 -10.38 -6.39
N ASN A 332 15.22 -10.21 -7.58
CA ASN A 332 15.97 -9.98 -8.81
C ASN A 332 16.37 -8.49 -8.95
N ASN A 333 17.10 -8.16 -10.02
CA ASN A 333 17.63 -6.82 -10.24
C ASN A 333 16.58 -5.73 -10.59
N SER A 334 15.29 -6.07 -10.67
CA SER A 334 14.22 -5.07 -10.78
C SER A 334 13.82 -4.43 -9.46
N TRP A 335 14.30 -4.97 -8.34
CA TRP A 335 14.00 -4.47 -7.01
C TRP A 335 15.10 -3.57 -6.45
N ASN A 336 14.68 -2.61 -5.63
CA ASN A 336 15.53 -1.89 -4.69
C ASN A 336 14.99 -2.10 -3.27
N VAL A 337 15.75 -2.79 -2.42
CA VAL A 337 15.26 -3.29 -1.14
C VAL A 337 16.07 -2.73 0.02
N ARG A 338 15.39 -2.01 0.92
CA ARG A 338 15.92 -1.51 2.19
C ARG A 338 14.86 -1.69 3.27
N ALA A 339 14.89 -2.84 3.94
CA ALA A 339 13.94 -3.20 4.99
C ALA A 339 14.64 -3.92 6.13
N SER A 340 14.12 -3.73 7.35
CA SER A 340 14.63 -4.40 8.53
C SER A 340 14.17 -5.86 8.54
N GLY A 341 15.05 -6.77 8.98
CA GLY A 341 14.78 -8.21 9.06
C GLY A 341 15.20 -9.01 7.83
N ILE A 342 15.51 -8.35 6.70
CA ILE A 342 16.00 -8.99 5.47
C ILE A 342 17.27 -8.29 4.96
N PRO A 343 18.07 -8.95 4.09
CA PRO A 343 19.24 -8.31 3.48
C PRO A 343 18.88 -7.04 2.71
N THR A 344 19.81 -6.08 2.71
CA THR A 344 19.70 -4.90 1.84
C THR A 344 20.08 -5.28 0.41
N GLU A 345 19.16 -5.12 -0.54
CA GLU A 345 19.33 -5.59 -1.91
C GLU A 345 19.26 -4.40 -2.89
N THR A 346 20.34 -3.62 -2.97
CA THR A 346 20.43 -2.43 -3.83
C THR A 346 21.67 -2.45 -4.71
N ASP A 347 21.67 -1.67 -5.80
CA ASP A 347 22.88 -1.52 -6.63
C ASP A 347 24.08 -0.98 -5.84
N ALA A 348 23.86 -0.22 -4.76
CA ALA A 348 24.91 0.31 -3.90
C ALA A 348 25.60 -0.76 -3.05
N ASN A 349 24.97 -1.93 -2.89
CA ASN A 349 25.51 -3.07 -2.15
C ASN A 349 26.07 -4.17 -3.08
N ALA A 350 26.04 -3.96 -4.39
CA ALA A 350 26.58 -4.91 -5.37
C ALA A 350 28.02 -5.27 -5.03
N VAL A 351 28.31 -6.56 -4.96
CA VAL A 351 29.62 -7.10 -4.58
C VAL A 351 29.91 -8.37 -5.37
N GLY A 352 31.16 -8.60 -5.67
CA GLY A 352 31.60 -9.86 -6.26
C GLY A 352 33.05 -10.17 -5.88
N ASP A 353 33.26 -11.40 -5.43
CA ASP A 353 34.58 -11.90 -5.06
C ASP A 353 35.02 -12.98 -6.05
N LEU A 354 36.30 -12.92 -6.38
CA LEU A 354 37.00 -13.91 -7.17
C LEU A 354 38.28 -14.26 -6.42
N SER A 355 38.52 -15.56 -6.22
CA SER A 355 39.78 -16.07 -5.73
C SER A 355 40.25 -17.25 -6.57
N MET A 356 41.55 -17.30 -6.81
CA MET A 356 42.21 -18.42 -7.46
C MET A 356 43.12 -19.09 -6.44
N ASP A 357 42.98 -20.40 -6.30
CA ASP A 357 43.81 -21.19 -5.41
C ASP A 357 44.39 -22.39 -6.16
N TYR A 358 45.69 -22.31 -6.46
CA TYR A 358 46.45 -23.39 -7.07
C TYR A 358 47.51 -23.91 -6.10
N ALA A 359 47.80 -25.21 -6.21
CA ALA A 359 48.90 -25.82 -5.47
C ALA A 359 50.24 -25.15 -5.83
N VAL A 360 51.16 -25.09 -4.86
CA VAL A 360 52.50 -24.50 -5.03
C VAL A 360 53.20 -25.13 -6.24
N GLY A 361 53.71 -24.28 -7.15
CA GLY A 361 54.37 -24.72 -8.39
C GLY A 361 53.42 -24.98 -9.57
N SER A 362 52.12 -24.77 -9.38
CA SER A 362 51.12 -24.76 -10.45
C SER A 362 50.39 -23.41 -10.48
N GLY A 363 49.76 -23.08 -11.60
CA GLY A 363 49.01 -21.84 -11.73
C GLY A 363 48.51 -21.62 -13.14
N LEU A 364 47.77 -20.53 -13.35
CA LEU A 364 47.38 -20.11 -14.69
C LEU A 364 48.59 -19.52 -15.40
N GLY A 365 48.98 -20.17 -16.50
CA GLY A 365 49.98 -19.61 -17.41
C GLY A 365 49.47 -18.36 -18.10
N VAL A 366 50.32 -17.34 -18.19
CA VAL A 366 50.12 -16.17 -19.04
C VAL A 366 51.16 -16.21 -20.14
N SER A 367 50.72 -16.59 -21.34
CA SER A 367 51.61 -16.74 -22.48
C SER A 367 51.74 -15.44 -23.26
N PHE A 368 52.93 -14.83 -23.22
CA PHE A 368 53.25 -13.62 -23.98
C PHE A 368 53.61 -14.02 -25.42
N THR A 369 52.65 -13.88 -26.34
CA THR A 369 52.73 -14.50 -27.68
C THR A 369 53.65 -13.77 -28.65
N ASN A 370 54.08 -12.55 -28.35
CA ASN A 370 55.13 -11.88 -29.12
C ASN A 370 56.45 -11.89 -28.31
N ASN A 371 57.52 -12.31 -28.96
CA ASN A 371 58.86 -12.36 -28.36
C ASN A 371 59.51 -10.96 -28.31
N LEU A 372 58.71 -9.95 -27.95
CA LEU A 372 59.09 -8.54 -27.89
C LEU A 372 59.20 -8.07 -26.43
N ASN A 373 59.88 -6.93 -26.27
CA ASN A 373 59.99 -6.16 -25.04
C ASN A 373 59.67 -4.68 -25.38
N PRO A 374 58.50 -4.15 -25.01
CA PRO A 374 57.42 -4.82 -24.27
C PRO A 374 56.67 -5.86 -25.12
N SER A 375 56.15 -6.89 -24.46
CA SER A 375 55.29 -7.89 -25.08
C SER A 375 53.88 -7.35 -25.35
N ASN A 376 53.02 -8.17 -25.95
CA ASN A 376 51.58 -7.95 -25.98
C ASN A 376 51.01 -8.03 -24.57
N ILE A 377 49.87 -7.36 -24.40
CA ILE A 377 49.10 -7.39 -23.16
C ILE A 377 48.13 -8.55 -23.26
N VAL A 378 48.20 -9.49 -22.32
CA VAL A 378 47.51 -10.78 -22.37
C VAL A 378 46.64 -10.94 -21.13
N LYS A 379 45.43 -11.49 -21.30
CA LYS A 379 44.52 -11.77 -20.20
C LYS A 379 45.12 -12.82 -19.27
N VAL A 380 45.01 -12.62 -17.96
CA VAL A 380 45.36 -13.64 -16.97
C VAL A 380 44.26 -14.71 -16.97
N GLY A 381 44.60 -15.94 -17.39
CA GLY A 381 43.68 -17.08 -17.33
C GLY A 381 42.86 -17.34 -18.60
N SER A 382 43.22 -18.42 -19.31
CA SER A 382 42.47 -18.99 -20.44
C SER A 382 42.16 -20.49 -20.27
N GLY A 383 42.37 -21.07 -19.08
CA GLY A 383 42.10 -22.49 -18.77
C GLY A 383 40.99 -22.68 -17.74
N THR A 384 40.52 -23.93 -17.52
CA THR A 384 39.53 -24.30 -16.50
C THR A 384 40.14 -24.17 -15.11
N PRO A 385 39.73 -23.19 -14.28
CA PRO A 385 40.47 -22.92 -13.06
C PRO A 385 39.82 -23.52 -11.82
N SER A 386 40.65 -23.74 -10.79
CA SER A 386 40.25 -23.70 -9.38
C SER A 386 39.95 -22.24 -8.99
N THR A 387 39.04 -21.58 -9.73
CA THR A 387 38.55 -20.25 -9.38
C THR A 387 37.30 -20.41 -8.56
N THR A 388 37.35 -19.92 -7.32
CA THR A 388 36.20 -19.80 -6.47
C THR A 388 35.61 -18.42 -6.67
N TYR A 389 34.31 -18.36 -6.91
CA TYR A 389 33.55 -17.12 -6.91
C TYR A 389 32.61 -17.14 -5.72
N SER A 390 32.63 -16.09 -4.92
CA SER A 390 31.83 -15.98 -3.71
C SER A 390 31.21 -14.59 -3.59
N ASN A 391 30.25 -14.46 -2.67
CA ASN A 391 29.58 -13.18 -2.38
C ASN A 391 29.09 -12.45 -3.64
N LEU A 392 28.58 -13.18 -4.63
CA LEU A 392 28.10 -12.61 -5.89
C LEU A 392 26.71 -12.01 -5.69
N PHE A 393 26.64 -10.69 -5.50
CA PHE A 393 25.39 -9.94 -5.48
C PHE A 393 25.39 -8.89 -6.59
N ARG A 394 24.47 -9.03 -7.55
CA ARG A 394 24.48 -8.24 -8.79
C ARG A 394 25.78 -8.37 -9.59
N PHE A 395 26.47 -9.48 -9.42
CA PHE A 395 27.60 -9.89 -10.25
C PHE A 395 27.38 -11.31 -10.77
N SER A 396 27.94 -11.60 -11.94
CA SER A 396 27.96 -12.93 -12.53
C SER A 396 29.35 -13.26 -13.07
N THR A 397 29.55 -14.55 -13.37
CA THR A 397 30.83 -15.11 -13.80
C THR A 397 30.59 -15.94 -15.06
N ASP A 398 30.83 -15.32 -16.22
CA ASP A 398 30.62 -15.96 -17.53
C ASP A 398 31.93 -16.41 -18.19
N ALA A 399 33.08 -16.10 -17.60
CA ALA A 399 34.40 -16.54 -18.06
C ALA A 399 35.41 -16.56 -16.89
N ALA A 400 36.53 -17.28 -17.05
CA ALA A 400 37.63 -17.22 -16.11
C ALA A 400 38.17 -15.78 -15.94
N ASN A 401 38.57 -15.41 -14.72
CA ASN A 401 39.08 -14.05 -14.42
C ASN A 401 38.10 -12.95 -14.87
N ARG A 402 36.80 -13.16 -14.67
CA ARG A 402 35.79 -12.17 -15.05
C ARG A 402 34.74 -12.03 -13.97
N LEU A 403 34.55 -10.79 -13.53
CA LEU A 403 33.41 -10.37 -12.73
C LEU A 403 32.59 -9.40 -13.57
N ARG A 404 31.37 -9.78 -13.93
CA ARG A 404 30.45 -8.99 -14.74
C ARG A 404 29.37 -8.37 -13.88
N TYR A 405 29.19 -7.07 -13.97
CA TYR A 405 28.14 -6.36 -13.25
C TYR A 405 26.76 -6.63 -13.91
N GLN A 406 25.76 -6.97 -13.10
CA GLN A 406 24.39 -7.34 -13.50
C GLN A 406 23.33 -6.39 -12.92
N GLY A 407 23.75 -5.34 -12.23
CA GLY A 407 22.85 -4.33 -11.70
C GLY A 407 22.41 -3.31 -12.75
N LYS A 408 21.36 -2.54 -12.44
CA LYS A 408 20.74 -1.61 -13.40
C LYS A 408 21.41 -0.24 -13.40
N LYS A 409 21.84 0.26 -12.24
CA LYS A 409 22.35 1.63 -12.11
C LYS A 409 23.85 1.72 -12.38
N LYS A 410 24.23 2.70 -13.21
CA LYS A 410 25.63 3.09 -13.38
C LYS A 410 26.24 3.51 -12.04
N ARG A 411 27.40 2.96 -11.68
CA ARG A 411 28.13 3.38 -10.48
C ARG A 411 29.62 3.15 -10.59
N ILE A 412 30.37 3.81 -9.71
CA ILE A 412 31.80 3.57 -9.52
C ILE A 412 31.95 2.44 -8.51
N PHE A 413 32.81 1.48 -8.86
CA PHE A 413 33.21 0.36 -8.03
C PHE A 413 34.66 0.53 -7.58
N GLN A 414 34.93 0.14 -6.35
CA GLN A 414 36.30 -0.06 -5.90
C GLN A 414 36.69 -1.52 -6.15
N ILE A 415 37.81 -1.68 -6.83
CA ILE A 415 38.40 -2.96 -7.15
C ILE A 415 39.65 -3.11 -6.30
N GLY A 416 39.70 -4.13 -5.45
CA GLY A 416 40.81 -4.40 -4.55
C GLY A 416 41.22 -5.86 -4.59
N GLY A 417 42.50 -6.14 -4.32
CA GLY A 417 42.97 -7.52 -4.20
C GLY A 417 44.48 -7.63 -4.34
N SER A 418 44.94 -8.81 -4.74
CA SER A 418 46.34 -9.07 -5.01
C SER A 418 46.50 -10.15 -6.07
N ILE A 419 47.64 -10.12 -6.73
CA ILE A 419 48.08 -11.17 -7.65
C ILE A 419 49.49 -11.60 -7.27
N SER A 420 49.72 -12.90 -7.21
CA SER A 420 51.05 -13.47 -7.12
C SER A 420 51.38 -14.23 -8.39
N PHE A 421 52.61 -14.10 -8.87
CA PHE A 421 53.07 -14.83 -10.05
C PHE A 421 54.55 -15.18 -9.96
N GLN A 422 54.90 -16.32 -10.53
CA GLN A 422 56.27 -16.77 -10.73
C GLN A 422 56.80 -16.26 -12.06
N VAL A 423 58.03 -15.75 -12.05
CA VAL A 423 58.69 -15.24 -13.27
C VAL A 423 59.63 -16.25 -13.91
N PRO A 424 59.77 -16.24 -15.25
CA PRO A 424 60.73 -17.10 -15.97
C PRO A 424 62.20 -16.62 -15.84
N GLY A 425 62.45 -15.50 -15.17
CA GLY A 425 63.78 -14.91 -15.00
C GLY A 425 63.71 -13.41 -14.70
N ALA A 426 64.88 -12.76 -14.65
CA ALA A 426 65.00 -11.31 -14.47
C ALA A 426 64.15 -10.53 -15.49
N GLY A 427 63.27 -9.67 -15.00
CA GLY A 427 62.37 -8.90 -15.87
C GLY A 427 61.43 -7.98 -15.11
N THR A 428 60.88 -7.00 -15.82
CA THR A 428 59.81 -6.12 -15.33
C THR A 428 58.49 -6.53 -15.97
N TYR A 429 57.48 -6.74 -15.14
CA TYR A 429 56.14 -7.16 -15.55
C TYR A 429 55.13 -6.12 -15.09
N ILE A 430 54.07 -5.92 -15.88
CA ILE A 430 53.01 -4.97 -15.59
C ILE A 430 51.70 -5.72 -15.51
N ILE A 431 50.95 -5.50 -14.43
CA ILE A 431 49.58 -5.98 -14.27
C ILE A 431 48.61 -4.82 -14.54
N TYR A 432 47.54 -5.13 -15.26
CA TYR A 432 46.49 -4.20 -15.65
C TYR A 432 45.14 -4.70 -15.18
N ILE A 433 44.28 -3.74 -14.84
CA ILE A 433 42.84 -3.95 -14.80
C ILE A 433 42.28 -3.59 -16.17
N ALA A 434 41.45 -4.46 -16.73
CA ALA A 434 40.74 -4.24 -17.98
C ALA A 434 39.25 -4.15 -17.74
N LYS A 435 38.61 -3.19 -18.42
CA LYS A 435 37.16 -3.10 -18.54
C LYS A 435 36.77 -3.53 -19.95
N ASN A 436 35.88 -4.50 -20.05
CA ASN A 436 35.39 -5.03 -21.33
C ASN A 436 36.53 -5.45 -22.28
N GLY A 437 37.57 -6.10 -21.74
CA GLY A 437 38.76 -6.50 -22.48
C GLY A 437 39.74 -5.37 -22.85
N THR A 438 39.43 -4.11 -22.53
CA THR A 438 40.31 -2.96 -22.77
C THR A 438 41.02 -2.57 -21.48
N VAL A 439 42.35 -2.52 -21.50
CA VAL A 439 43.15 -2.17 -20.32
C VAL A 439 42.98 -0.71 -19.91
N ILE A 440 42.92 -0.48 -18.60
CA ILE A 440 42.84 0.84 -17.99
C ILE A 440 44.25 1.21 -17.50
N THR A 441 44.98 1.95 -18.33
CA THR A 441 46.42 2.22 -18.14
C THR A 441 46.76 3.04 -16.89
N GLN A 442 45.80 3.78 -16.33
CA GLN A 442 45.99 4.59 -15.12
C GLN A 442 46.21 3.73 -13.84
N TYR A 443 45.78 2.46 -13.86
CA TYR A 443 45.90 1.53 -12.73
C TYR A 443 46.95 0.45 -12.97
N LYS A 444 47.97 0.72 -13.79
CA LYS A 444 49.06 -0.21 -14.05
C LYS A 444 49.93 -0.42 -12.80
N ILE A 445 50.28 -1.68 -12.50
CA ILE A 445 51.11 -2.04 -11.35
C ILE A 445 52.36 -2.74 -11.85
N TYR A 446 53.53 -2.29 -11.40
CA TYR A 446 54.83 -2.83 -11.82
C TYR A 446 55.35 -3.83 -10.79
N GLY A 447 55.85 -4.96 -11.28
CA GLY A 447 56.58 -5.95 -10.50
C GLY A 447 57.89 -6.34 -11.17
N ARG A 448 58.92 -6.65 -10.37
CA ARG A 448 60.23 -7.05 -10.88
C ARG A 448 60.70 -8.33 -10.21
N GLY A 449 60.95 -9.35 -11.01
CA GLY A 449 61.68 -10.54 -10.58
C GLY A 449 63.17 -10.42 -10.89
N GLN A 450 64.02 -11.06 -10.10
CA GLN A 450 65.48 -11.01 -10.22
C GLN A 450 66.06 -12.31 -10.77
N ILE A 451 65.47 -13.45 -10.44
CA ILE A 451 65.91 -14.78 -10.87
C ILE A 451 64.73 -15.65 -11.34
N LEU A 452 65.05 -16.80 -11.94
CA LEU A 452 64.06 -17.80 -12.34
C LEU A 452 63.25 -18.28 -11.12
N ASN A 453 61.94 -18.38 -11.27
CA ASN A 453 60.97 -18.81 -10.25
C ASN A 453 60.79 -17.85 -9.07
N ASP A 454 61.32 -16.62 -9.14
CA ASP A 454 60.97 -15.59 -8.16
C ASP A 454 59.46 -15.38 -8.14
N ILE A 455 58.91 -15.33 -6.91
CA ILE A 455 57.49 -15.02 -6.69
C ILE A 455 57.36 -13.51 -6.47
N VAL A 456 56.61 -12.87 -7.35
CA VAL A 456 56.27 -11.46 -7.24
C VAL A 456 54.82 -11.36 -6.76
N VAL A 457 54.57 -10.58 -5.71
CA VAL A 457 53.23 -10.30 -5.18
C VAL A 457 52.92 -8.83 -5.36
N LEU A 458 51.85 -8.52 -6.07
CA LEU A 458 51.45 -7.15 -6.37
C LEU A 458 50.04 -6.87 -5.86
N PRO A 459 49.80 -5.70 -5.24
CA PRO A 459 48.46 -5.26 -4.88
C PRO A 459 47.69 -4.83 -6.13
N ILE A 460 46.39 -5.08 -6.13
CA ILE A 460 45.44 -4.57 -7.12
C ILE A 460 44.59 -3.50 -6.44
N ASN A 461 44.55 -2.30 -7.02
CA ASN A 461 43.66 -1.22 -6.59
C ASN A 461 43.23 -0.38 -7.79
N ALA A 462 41.92 -0.27 -8.00
CA ALA A 462 41.35 0.57 -9.06
C ALA A 462 39.97 1.12 -8.66
N SER A 463 39.58 2.23 -9.27
CA SER A 463 38.21 2.76 -9.21
C SER A 463 37.65 2.82 -10.62
N VAL A 464 36.60 2.05 -10.91
CA VAL A 464 36.08 1.90 -12.27
C VAL A 464 34.58 2.11 -12.30
N GLU A 465 34.11 2.96 -13.20
CA GLU A 465 32.69 3.11 -13.50
C GLU A 465 32.21 1.92 -14.33
N LEU A 466 31.20 1.20 -13.84
CA LEU A 466 30.54 0.09 -14.55
C LEU A 466 29.07 0.42 -14.78
N VAL A 467 28.59 0.10 -15.98
CA VAL A 467 27.16 -0.01 -16.31
C VAL A 467 26.76 -1.49 -16.43
N ASN A 468 25.46 -1.75 -16.54
CA ASN A 468 24.94 -3.11 -16.70
C ASN A 468 25.70 -3.86 -17.81
N ASN A 469 26.11 -5.09 -17.52
CA ASN A 469 26.91 -5.99 -18.36
C ASN A 469 28.37 -5.58 -18.59
N ASP A 470 28.87 -4.47 -18.06
CA ASP A 470 30.33 -4.26 -18.04
C ASP A 470 31.00 -5.32 -17.17
N TYR A 471 32.25 -5.67 -17.51
CA TYR A 471 33.02 -6.65 -16.76
C TYR A 471 34.47 -6.23 -16.56
N ILE A 472 35.04 -6.72 -15.46
CA ILE A 472 36.41 -6.52 -15.06
C ILE A 472 37.21 -7.81 -15.25
N GLU A 473 38.42 -7.67 -15.77
CA GLU A 473 39.40 -8.74 -15.95
C GLU A 473 40.80 -8.23 -15.59
N VAL A 474 41.69 -9.14 -15.24
CA VAL A 474 43.12 -8.84 -15.01
C VAL A 474 43.95 -9.25 -16.22
N PHE A 475 44.85 -8.37 -16.67
CA PHE A 475 45.77 -8.59 -17.79
C PHE A 475 47.22 -8.39 -17.32
N ALA A 476 48.17 -8.96 -18.05
CA ALA A 476 49.59 -8.85 -17.77
C ALA A 476 50.40 -8.57 -19.04
N GLN A 477 51.58 -7.96 -18.87
CA GLN A 477 52.54 -7.68 -19.92
C GLN A 477 53.96 -7.85 -19.40
N ARG A 478 54.83 -8.48 -20.19
CA ARG A 478 56.27 -8.42 -19.96
C ARG A 478 56.79 -7.11 -20.54
N TYR A 479 57.25 -6.19 -19.70
CA TYR A 479 57.80 -4.92 -20.17
C TYR A 479 59.26 -5.08 -20.62
N THR A 480 60.05 -5.81 -19.83
CA THR A 480 61.44 -6.19 -20.13
C THR A 480 61.74 -7.56 -19.54
N GLY A 481 62.73 -8.27 -20.10
CA GLY A 481 63.21 -9.55 -19.58
C GLY A 481 63.36 -10.62 -20.66
N ALA A 482 63.68 -11.84 -20.23
CA ALA A 482 63.76 -12.99 -21.12
C ALA A 482 62.38 -13.42 -21.64
N ASN A 483 62.35 -14.07 -22.80
CA ASN A 483 61.13 -14.69 -23.32
C ASN A 483 60.74 -15.85 -22.40
N GLY A 484 59.45 -15.93 -22.08
CA GLY A 484 58.88 -16.95 -21.18
C GLY A 484 57.58 -16.47 -20.58
N ASP A 485 56.77 -17.43 -20.11
CA ASP A 485 55.47 -17.20 -19.52
C ASP A 485 55.59 -16.94 -18.01
N ILE A 486 54.68 -16.13 -17.46
CA ILE A 486 54.50 -16.11 -16.00
C ILE A 486 53.42 -17.12 -15.60
N VAL A 487 53.55 -17.65 -14.39
CA VAL A 487 52.56 -18.57 -13.80
C VAL A 487 51.90 -17.88 -12.63
N VAL A 488 50.56 -17.81 -12.61
CA VAL A 488 49.77 -17.17 -11.57
C VAL A 488 49.17 -18.22 -10.63
N PRO A 489 49.84 -18.56 -9.51
CA PRO A 489 49.32 -19.52 -8.53
C PRO A 489 48.16 -18.96 -7.70
N ASN A 490 48.13 -17.64 -7.46
CA ASN A 490 47.07 -17.03 -6.65
C ASN A 490 46.72 -15.64 -7.18
N MET A 491 45.42 -15.36 -7.20
CA MET A 491 44.88 -14.04 -7.48
C MET A 491 43.57 -13.88 -6.70
N THR A 492 43.43 -12.74 -6.05
CA THR A 492 42.19 -12.34 -5.38
C THR A 492 41.71 -11.02 -5.95
N LEU A 493 40.41 -10.91 -6.15
CA LEU A 493 39.75 -9.71 -6.64
C LEU A 493 38.41 -9.54 -5.93
N ILE A 494 38.21 -8.38 -5.32
CA ILE A 494 36.97 -7.97 -4.68
C ILE A 494 36.51 -6.70 -5.37
N ILE A 495 35.26 -6.68 -5.82
CA ILE A 495 34.62 -5.53 -6.44
C ILE A 495 33.43 -5.13 -5.57
N LYS A 496 33.34 -3.87 -5.14
CA LYS A 496 32.25 -3.36 -4.29
C LYS A 496 31.91 -1.89 -4.50
#